data_AF-A0A1Q5T8J1-F1
#
_entry.id   AF-A0A1Q5T8J1-F1
#
_cell.length_a   1.000
_cell.length_b   1.000
_cell.length_c   1.000
_cell.angle_alpha   90.00
_cell.angle_beta   90.00
_cell.angle_gamma   90.00
#
_symmetry.space_group_name_H-M   'P 1'
#
loop_
_entity.id
_entity.type
_entity.pdbx_description
1 polymer ?
#
loop_
_entity_poly.entity_id
_entity_poly.type
_entity_poly.pdbx_seq_one_letter_code
_entity_poly.pdbx_strand_id
1 'polypeptide(L)'
;MFDEVFTDEIAAILQHKDITTSVYCTKLDVTPQESESDDCALSKKSVPGVTSTGVSSPASNGGLRFMAGRPNIHELVMNEVHEARTSSSSIGVLTCGPSQMADQCRGALYEAMKKGFHEIDYFEEAFGW
;
A
#
# COMPACT_ATOMS: atom_id res chain seq x y z
N MET A 1 -24.24 1.06 7.78
CA MET A 1 -24.63 0.50 6.47
C MET A 1 -23.46 0.45 5.50
N PHE A 2 -22.45 1.34 5.58
CA PHE A 2 -21.22 1.23 4.77
C PHE A 2 -20.14 0.31 5.38
N ASP A 3 -20.19 0.06 6.69
CA ASP A 3 -19.16 -0.75 7.39
C ASP A 3 -19.20 -2.25 7.07
N GLU A 4 -20.27 -2.74 6.44
CA GLU A 4 -20.44 -4.16 6.09
C GLU A 4 -20.12 -4.47 4.63
N VAL A 5 -20.07 -3.47 3.73
CA VAL A 5 -20.20 -3.66 2.27
C VAL A 5 -18.95 -4.27 1.60
N PHE A 6 -17.89 -4.56 2.34
CA PHE A 6 -16.67 -5.16 1.77
C PHE A 6 -16.01 -6.20 2.68
N THR A 7 -16.55 -6.44 3.88
CA THR A 7 -15.84 -7.22 4.88
C THR A 7 -15.82 -8.71 4.51
N ASP A 8 -16.93 -9.22 3.98
CA ASP A 8 -17.05 -10.64 3.62
C ASP A 8 -16.26 -10.97 2.35
N GLU A 9 -16.31 -10.10 1.34
CA GLU A 9 -15.59 -10.26 0.08
C GLU A 9 -14.08 -10.15 0.28
N ILE A 10 -13.63 -9.14 1.06
CA ILE A 10 -12.21 -9.01 1.39
C ILE A 10 -11.77 -10.20 2.24
N ALA A 11 -12.56 -10.64 3.23
CA ALA A 11 -12.20 -11.80 4.06
C ALA A 11 -11.95 -13.07 3.23
N ALA A 12 -12.71 -13.28 2.16
CA ALA A 12 -12.48 -14.38 1.22
C ALA A 12 -11.14 -14.24 0.48
N ILE A 13 -10.84 -13.03 -0.03
CA ILE A 13 -9.57 -12.73 -0.72
C ILE A 13 -8.36 -12.95 0.19
N LEU A 14 -8.46 -12.54 1.45
CA LEU A 14 -7.37 -12.64 2.41
C LEU A 14 -6.98 -14.06 2.81
N GLN A 15 -7.85 -15.04 2.57
CA GLN A 15 -7.55 -16.46 2.83
C GLN A 15 -6.68 -17.08 1.74
N HIS A 16 -6.57 -16.45 0.56
CA HIS A 16 -5.72 -16.93 -0.52
C HIS A 16 -4.25 -16.59 -0.26
N LYS A 17 -3.38 -17.59 -0.38
CA LYS A 17 -1.93 -17.44 -0.17
C LYS A 17 -1.23 -16.69 -1.31
N ASP A 18 -1.85 -16.68 -2.48
CA ASP A 18 -1.31 -16.06 -3.69
C ASP A 18 -1.71 -14.58 -3.80
N ILE A 19 -2.47 -14.05 -2.81
CA ILE A 19 -2.91 -12.66 -2.78
C ILE A 19 -2.26 -11.96 -1.58
N THR A 20 -1.49 -10.92 -1.88
CA THR A 20 -0.97 -9.99 -0.89
C THR A 20 -1.74 -8.68 -0.99
N THR A 21 -2.28 -8.21 0.14
CA THR A 21 -3.04 -6.96 0.21
C THR A 21 -2.38 -5.99 1.17
N SER A 22 -2.10 -4.78 0.69
CA SER A 22 -1.54 -3.69 1.51
C SER A 22 -2.52 -2.51 1.54
N VAL A 23 -2.92 -2.09 2.73
CA VAL A 23 -3.88 -1.00 2.95
C VAL A 23 -3.16 0.19 3.55
N TYR A 24 -3.30 1.35 2.91
CA TYR A 24 -2.67 2.60 3.32
C TYR A 24 -3.71 3.58 3.87
N CYS A 25 -3.62 3.87 5.16
CA CYS A 25 -4.47 4.80 5.88
C CYS A 25 -4.00 6.24 5.66
N THR A 26 -4.42 6.85 4.56
CA THR A 26 -3.90 8.14 4.05
C THR A 26 -4.16 9.38 4.92
N LYS A 27 -5.09 9.29 5.89
CA LYS A 27 -5.37 10.38 6.86
C LYS A 27 -4.56 10.26 8.14
N LEU A 28 -3.86 9.14 8.35
CA LEU A 28 -2.95 8.98 9.48
C LEU A 28 -1.58 9.51 9.02
N ASP A 29 -1.17 10.66 9.55
CA ASP A 29 0.15 11.20 9.27
C ASP A 29 1.22 10.27 9.85
N VAL A 30 2.22 9.94 9.04
CA VAL A 30 3.47 9.33 9.51
C VAL A 30 4.34 10.48 9.99
N THR A 31 4.47 10.66 11.30
CA THR A 31 5.51 11.53 11.86
C THR A 31 6.85 10.84 11.67
N PRO A 32 7.82 11.42 10.92
CA PRO A 32 9.18 10.88 10.89
C PRO A 32 9.79 11.00 12.29
N GLN A 33 10.19 9.88 12.90
CA GLN A 33 11.10 9.92 14.05
C GLN A 33 12.51 10.16 13.53
N GLU A 34 12.97 11.40 13.57
CA GLU A 34 14.40 11.70 13.62
C GLU A 34 14.91 11.31 15.01
N SER A 35 15.79 10.31 15.06
CA SER A 35 16.50 9.92 16.27
C SER A 35 17.67 10.87 16.49
N GLU A 36 17.47 11.92 17.28
CA GLU A 36 18.56 12.60 18.00
C GLU A 36 18.15 12.78 19.47
N SER A 37 19.05 12.37 20.36
CA SER A 37 18.91 12.36 21.82
C SER A 37 18.65 13.75 22.40
N ASP A 38 17.64 13.88 23.28
CA ASP A 38 17.81 14.47 24.62
C ASP A 38 16.54 14.30 25.49
N ASP A 39 16.79 14.08 26.78
CA ASP A 39 15.85 13.70 27.84
C ASP A 39 14.98 14.87 28.35
N CYS A 40 13.69 14.62 28.61
CA CYS A 40 13.01 14.98 29.88
C CYS A 40 11.52 14.60 29.90
N ALA A 41 11.11 13.94 30.98
CA ALA A 41 9.75 13.49 31.27
C ALA A 41 8.82 14.61 31.79
N LEU A 42 7.51 14.58 31.42
CA LEU A 42 6.37 14.35 32.35
C LEU A 42 4.98 14.61 31.69
N SER A 43 4.21 13.52 31.56
CA SER A 43 2.76 13.32 31.79
C SER A 43 1.70 14.37 31.36
N LYS A 44 0.76 13.95 30.48
CA LYS A 44 -0.67 13.73 30.83
C LYS A 44 -1.54 13.20 29.68
N LYS A 45 -2.43 12.27 30.07
CA LYS A 45 -3.66 11.72 29.45
C LYS A 45 -3.53 10.72 28.30
N SER A 46 -3.60 9.45 28.70
CA SER A 46 -3.92 8.26 27.93
C SER A 46 -5.24 8.37 27.15
N VAL A 47 -5.15 8.24 25.83
CA VAL A 47 -6.25 7.83 24.95
C VAL A 47 -5.99 6.37 24.61
N PRO A 48 -6.94 5.43 24.78
CA PRO A 48 -6.66 4.03 24.53
C PRO A 48 -6.61 3.76 23.02
N GLY A 49 -5.42 3.42 22.52
CA GLY A 49 -5.28 2.62 21.30
C GLY A 49 -4.80 3.33 20.04
N VAL A 50 -3.58 3.89 20.04
CA VAL A 50 -2.64 3.78 18.91
C VAL A 50 -1.24 3.83 19.50
N THR A 51 -0.64 2.65 19.70
CA THR A 51 0.79 2.57 19.98
C THR A 51 1.51 2.52 18.63
N SER A 52 2.22 3.60 18.30
CA SER A 52 3.27 3.60 17.28
C SER A 52 4.39 2.67 17.76
N THR A 53 4.25 1.43 17.37
CA THR A 53 5.24 0.35 17.44
C THR A 53 4.87 -0.51 16.25
N GLY A 54 5.83 -1.22 15.64
CA GLY A 54 5.47 -2.34 14.78
C GLY A 54 4.59 -3.29 15.59
N VAL A 55 3.27 -3.11 15.50
CA VAL A 55 2.30 -4.02 16.06
C VAL A 55 2.24 -5.16 15.06
N SER A 56 3.24 -6.04 15.15
CA SER A 56 3.04 -7.45 14.88
C SER A 56 2.04 -7.96 15.92
N SER A 57 0.76 -7.64 15.72
CA SER A 57 -0.32 -8.38 16.35
C SER A 57 -0.12 -9.85 15.98
N PRO A 58 -0.08 -10.77 16.96
CA PRO A 58 0.17 -12.17 16.69
C PRO A 58 -1.05 -12.76 16.00
N ALA A 59 -0.80 -13.46 14.89
CA ALA A 59 -1.74 -14.24 14.09
C ALA A 59 -2.83 -13.47 13.34
N SER A 60 -2.48 -12.90 12.17
CA SER A 60 -3.40 -13.00 11.04
C SER A 60 -2.78 -13.96 10.03
N ASN A 61 -3.43 -15.09 9.80
CA ASN A 61 -3.10 -16.04 8.72
C ASN A 61 -3.53 -15.50 7.34
N GLY A 62 -3.74 -14.18 7.21
CA GLY A 62 -4.22 -13.55 5.98
C GLY A 62 -3.21 -12.53 5.50
N GLY A 63 -2.94 -12.50 4.19
CA GLY A 63 -1.93 -11.65 3.55
C GLY A 63 -2.19 -10.14 3.60
N LEU A 64 -2.82 -9.61 4.65
CA LEU A 64 -3.21 -8.21 4.82
C LEU A 64 -2.22 -7.43 5.69
N ARG A 65 -1.76 -6.27 5.20
CA ARG A 65 -0.91 -5.34 5.97
C ARG A 65 -1.52 -3.94 6.00
N PHE A 66 -1.51 -3.30 7.17
CA PHE A 66 -1.95 -1.91 7.32
C PHE A 66 -0.75 -0.99 7.52
N MET A 67 -0.73 0.13 6.79
CA MET A 67 0.33 1.15 6.84
C MET A 67 -0.31 2.53 6.99
N ALA A 68 0.34 3.44 7.74
CA ALA A 68 -0.08 4.83 7.84
C ALA A 68 0.45 5.65 6.65
N GLY A 69 -0.25 6.74 6.32
CA GLY A 69 0.16 7.67 5.27
C GLY A 69 -0.20 7.23 3.84
N ARG A 70 0.33 7.96 2.86
CA ARG A 70 0.16 7.65 1.42
C ARG A 70 1.33 6.79 0.94
N PRO A 71 1.07 5.78 0.10
CA PRO A 71 2.13 4.98 -0.49
C PRO A 71 2.95 5.80 -1.51
N ASN A 72 4.21 5.44 -1.66
CA ASN A 72 5.00 5.82 -2.82
C ASN A 72 4.63 4.91 -4.00
N ILE A 73 3.66 5.31 -4.82
CA ILE A 73 3.15 4.52 -5.95
C ILE A 73 4.26 4.14 -6.93
N HIS A 74 5.22 5.04 -7.16
CA HIS A 74 6.33 4.78 -8.08
C HIS A 74 7.21 3.62 -7.60
N GLU A 75 7.60 3.66 -6.33
CA GLU A 75 8.42 2.62 -5.72
C GLU A 75 7.70 1.27 -5.69
N LEU A 76 6.40 1.25 -5.37
CA LEU A 76 5.60 0.03 -5.40
C LEU A 76 5.58 -0.61 -6.80
N VAL A 77 5.33 0.18 -7.84
CA VAL A 77 5.32 -0.31 -9.23
C VAL A 77 6.69 -0.82 -9.65
N MET A 78 7.76 -0.10 -9.32
CA MET A 78 9.12 -0.50 -9.69
C MET A 78 9.58 -1.77 -8.98
N ASN A 79 9.15 -1.98 -7.73
CA ASN A 79 9.39 -3.23 -7.00
C ASN A 79 8.68 -4.40 -7.67
N GLU A 80 7.40 -4.26 -8.03
CA GLU A 80 6.66 -5.34 -8.70
C GLU A 80 7.24 -5.65 -10.09
N VAL A 81 7.65 -4.63 -10.84
CA VAL A 81 8.38 -4.81 -12.11
C VAL A 81 9.69 -5.56 -11.90
N HIS A 82 10.40 -5.31 -10.81
CA HIS A 82 11.65 -6.03 -10.50
C HIS A 82 11.40 -7.52 -10.21
N GLU A 83 10.36 -7.82 -9.43
CA GLU A 83 9.94 -9.20 -9.13
C GLU A 83 9.46 -9.92 -10.40
N ALA A 84 8.65 -9.26 -11.23
CA ALA A 84 8.19 -9.79 -12.52
C ALA A 84 9.36 -10.09 -13.46
N ARG A 85 10.34 -9.18 -13.56
CA ARG A 85 11.56 -9.40 -14.36
C ARG A 85 12.38 -10.58 -13.83
N THR A 86 12.52 -10.70 -12.51
CA THR A 86 13.30 -11.79 -11.89
C THR A 86 12.62 -13.15 -12.08
N SER A 87 11.29 -13.18 -12.06
CA SER A 87 10.49 -14.37 -12.29
C SER A 87 10.18 -14.66 -13.76
N SER A 88 10.62 -13.80 -14.69
CA SER A 88 10.28 -13.86 -16.13
C SER A 88 8.76 -13.92 -16.38
N SER A 89 8.01 -13.09 -15.64
CA SER A 89 6.56 -12.98 -15.72
C SER A 89 6.14 -11.61 -16.26
N SER A 90 4.94 -11.54 -16.86
CA SER A 90 4.29 -10.28 -17.22
C SER A 90 3.53 -9.66 -16.05
N ILE A 91 3.42 -8.34 -16.02
CA ILE A 91 2.65 -7.60 -15.02
C ILE A 91 1.38 -6.98 -15.62
N GLY A 92 0.26 -7.10 -14.93
CA GLY A 92 -0.97 -6.35 -15.20
C GLY A 92 -1.23 -5.37 -14.07
N VAL A 93 -1.42 -4.09 -14.40
CA VAL A 93 -1.66 -3.03 -13.42
C VAL A 93 -3.00 -2.37 -13.68
N LEU A 94 -3.88 -2.40 -12.67
CA LEU A 94 -5.18 -1.73 -12.69
C LEU A 94 -5.19 -0.58 -11.66
N THR A 95 -5.64 0.60 -12.08
CA THR A 95 -5.80 1.75 -11.20
C THR A 95 -7.19 2.36 -11.30
N CYS A 96 -7.82 2.60 -10.16
CA CYS A 96 -9.10 3.27 -10.03
C CYS A 96 -9.02 4.24 -8.85
N GLY A 97 -9.18 5.55 -9.09
CA GLY A 97 -9.04 6.56 -8.04
C GLY A 97 -8.69 7.95 -8.55
N PRO A 98 -8.12 8.82 -7.69
CA PRO A 98 -7.84 10.20 -8.07
C PRO A 98 -6.78 10.30 -9.18
N SER A 99 -6.91 11.31 -10.03
CA SER A 99 -6.01 11.54 -11.18
C SER A 99 -4.54 11.52 -10.81
N GLN A 100 -4.17 12.11 -9.68
CA GLN A 100 -2.79 12.12 -9.20
C GLN A 100 -2.22 10.71 -8.99
N MET A 101 -3.01 9.75 -8.49
CA MET A 101 -2.57 8.37 -8.29
C MET A 101 -2.40 7.65 -9.63
N ALA A 102 -3.33 7.85 -10.56
CA ALA A 102 -3.23 7.30 -11.91
C ALA A 102 -2.00 7.85 -12.65
N ASP A 103 -1.74 9.16 -12.55
CA ASP A 103 -0.57 9.80 -13.15
C ASP A 103 0.76 9.25 -12.61
N GLN A 104 0.86 9.05 -11.30
CA GLN A 104 2.04 8.44 -10.68
C GLN A 104 2.27 7.01 -11.18
N CYS A 105 1.20 6.21 -11.27
CA CYS A 105 1.27 4.85 -11.77
C CYS A 105 1.73 4.82 -13.24
N ARG A 106 1.08 5.62 -14.09
CA ARG A 106 1.42 5.74 -15.52
C ARG A 106 2.87 6.16 -15.73
N GLY A 107 3.36 7.12 -14.94
CA GLY A 107 4.75 7.56 -14.97
C GLY A 107 5.74 6.45 -14.62
N ALA A 108 5.45 5.67 -13.58
CA ALA A 108 6.31 4.56 -13.15
C ALA A 108 6.36 3.43 -14.20
N LEU A 109 5.23 3.06 -14.79
CA LEU A 109 5.18 2.07 -15.86
C LEU A 109 5.90 2.54 -17.12
N TYR A 110 5.76 3.81 -17.49
CA TYR A 110 6.52 4.39 -18.59
C TYR A 110 8.03 4.31 -18.35
N GLU A 111 8.49 4.58 -17.13
CA GLU A 111 9.89 4.43 -16.75
C GLU A 111 10.37 2.97 -16.85
N ALA A 112 9.56 2.00 -16.38
CA ALA A 112 9.84 0.58 -16.51
C ALA A 112 10.02 0.15 -17.97
N MET A 113 9.11 0.60 -18.85
CA MET A 113 9.20 0.35 -20.30
C MET A 113 10.45 0.98 -20.90
N LYS A 114 10.79 2.21 -20.51
CA LYS A 114 12.03 2.88 -20.97
C LYS A 114 13.30 2.12 -20.53
N LYS A 115 13.25 1.42 -19.39
CA LYS A 115 14.31 0.54 -18.88
C LYS A 115 14.25 -0.88 -19.46
N GLY A 116 13.45 -1.11 -20.49
CA GLY A 116 13.42 -2.35 -21.28
C GLY A 116 12.54 -3.45 -20.71
N PHE A 117 11.61 -3.17 -19.78
CA PHE A 117 10.59 -4.13 -19.37
C PHE A 117 9.28 -3.84 -20.11
N HIS A 118 8.97 -4.64 -21.13
CA HIS A 118 7.85 -4.40 -22.05
C HIS A 118 6.65 -5.31 -21.80
N GLU A 119 6.75 -6.28 -20.90
CA GLU A 119 5.70 -7.23 -20.53
C GLU A 119 4.75 -6.60 -19.49
N ILE A 120 4.18 -5.44 -19.83
CA ILE A 120 3.33 -4.62 -18.96
C ILE A 120 2.00 -4.33 -19.67
N ASP A 121 0.88 -4.66 -19.01
CA ASP A 121 -0.45 -4.20 -19.39
C ASP A 121 -1.00 -3.21 -18.33
N TYR A 122 -1.54 -2.07 -18.77
CA TYR A 122 -2.09 -1.03 -17.90
C TYR A 122 -3.57 -0.77 -18.19
N PHE A 123 -4.38 -0.79 -17.14
CA PHE A 123 -5.82 -0.55 -17.17
C PHE A 123 -6.18 0.57 -16.21
N GLU A 124 -6.74 1.66 -16.73
CA GLU A 124 -7.18 2.80 -15.94
C GLU A 124 -8.70 2.87 -15.95
N GLU A 125 -9.28 2.94 -14.76
CA GLU A 125 -10.72 3.13 -14.57
C GLU A 125 -10.96 4.52 -13.97
N ALA A 126 -11.63 5.37 -14.73
CA ALA A 126 -11.96 6.74 -14.35
C ALA A 126 -13.49 6.88 -14.22
N PHE A 127 -14.00 6.65 -13.02
CA PHE A 127 -15.39 6.99 -12.70
C PHE A 127 -15.52 8.48 -12.39
N GLY A 128 -16.52 9.13 -12.96
CA GLY A 128 -16.93 10.49 -12.57
C GLY A 128 -17.89 10.42 -11.40
N TRP A 129 -17.39 10.48 -10.17
CA TRP A 129 -18.18 10.66 -8.95
C TRP A 129 -18.09 12.09 -8.42
#